data_AF-A0A428TP31-F1
#
_entry.id   AF-A0A428TP31-F1
#
_cell.length_a   1.000
_cell.length_b   1.000
_cell.length_c   1.000
_cell.angle_alpha   90.00
_cell.angle_beta   90.00
_cell.angle_gamma   90.00
#
_symmetry.space_group_name_H-M   'P 1'
#
loop_
_entity.id
_entity.type
_entity.pdbx_description
1 polymer ?
#
loop_
_entity_poly.entity_id
_entity_poly.type
_entity_poly.pdbx_seq_one_letter_code
_entity_poly.pdbx_strand_id
1 'polypeptide(L)'
;MQSGSALGPAIQRVADDYQDIYNNVTETVGCSKRKDTLQCLRHVKYETLFKAFAPFVVTPVLDGKFLAQLPSTSFKKKQVAKAAILIGSNTDEGTATFFGPRGTLNTDKDVAKYLSGMGTGLDSKTVHNLMKLYPDDPAQGCPFNTGEERFEQNGKQYKRGAVIAGDYVIHAGRRATTQYFSSLSHRHRQPVYSYRFDQAPWDDKEELVATEAPVSSTHYAEICFVFNQEPSASRKNSNWIGPHPEYYELSKLMSRSFISFVHDLDPNHHGIKGVPRWPEYGQGHKNFVFKVNNPWVEKDDWRKPQLQYWEKIWTKLET
;
A
#
# COMPACT_ATOMS: atom_id res chain seq x y z
N MET A 1 7.79 -1.83 -7.66
CA MET A 1 7.10 -1.86 -6.36
C MET A 1 5.78 -1.14 -6.53
N GLN A 2 4.66 -1.86 -6.51
CA GLN A 2 3.34 -1.30 -6.74
C GLN A 2 2.59 -1.33 -5.41
N SER A 3 2.27 -0.17 -4.87
CA SER A 3 1.41 -0.01 -3.68
C SER A 3 1.92 -0.83 -2.49
N GLY A 4 3.18 -0.59 -2.12
CA GLY A 4 3.84 -1.23 -0.99
C GLY A 4 5.34 -1.06 -0.99
N SER A 5 5.92 -0.99 0.20
CA SER A 5 7.37 -0.99 0.40
C SER A 5 7.71 -1.74 1.69
N ALA A 6 8.99 -1.88 2.02
CA ALA A 6 9.39 -2.48 3.29
C ALA A 6 9.14 -1.55 4.50
N LEU A 7 8.86 -0.26 4.27
CA LEU A 7 8.50 0.72 5.28
C LEU A 7 6.99 0.92 5.24
N GLY A 8 6.29 0.87 6.38
CA GLY A 8 4.83 0.96 6.45
C GLY A 8 4.30 0.22 7.68
N PRO A 9 3.48 -0.84 7.52
CA PRO A 9 2.97 -1.63 8.64
C PRO A 9 4.05 -2.29 9.51
N ALA A 10 3.67 -2.63 10.74
CA ALA A 10 4.50 -3.38 11.67
C ALA A 10 4.87 -4.76 11.13
N ILE A 11 6.12 -5.17 11.32
CA ILE A 11 6.52 -6.57 11.15
C ILE A 11 6.16 -7.36 12.41
N GLN A 12 5.56 -8.52 12.23
CA GLN A 12 5.09 -9.36 13.34
C GLN A 12 6.22 -10.23 13.88
N ARG A 13 6.05 -10.76 15.10
CA ARG A 13 7.00 -11.71 15.71
C ARG A 13 6.35 -13.07 15.92
N VAL A 14 7.17 -14.11 15.83
CA VAL A 14 6.68 -15.50 16.00
C VAL A 14 6.11 -15.72 17.40
N ALA A 15 6.84 -15.26 18.43
CA ALA A 15 6.52 -15.52 19.82
C ALA A 15 5.23 -14.83 20.30
N ASP A 16 4.89 -13.68 19.71
CA ASP A 16 3.83 -12.81 20.19
C ASP A 16 2.54 -13.00 19.37
N ASP A 17 2.64 -13.09 18.04
CA ASP A 17 1.47 -13.01 17.16
C ASP A 17 1.12 -14.36 16.49
N TYR A 18 2.13 -15.15 16.12
CA TYR A 18 1.92 -16.38 15.31
C TYR A 18 1.76 -17.64 16.14
N GLN A 19 2.22 -17.63 17.39
CA GLN A 19 2.07 -18.78 18.27
C GLN A 19 0.59 -19.08 18.53
N ASP A 20 -0.24 -18.05 18.71
CA ASP A 20 -1.68 -18.21 18.92
C ASP A 20 -2.40 -18.71 17.66
N ILE A 21 -2.03 -18.20 16.48
CA ILE A 21 -2.51 -18.72 15.19
C ILE A 21 -2.14 -20.20 15.06
N TYR A 22 -0.88 -20.55 15.31
CA TYR A 22 -0.40 -21.93 15.24
C TYR A 22 -1.15 -22.84 16.22
N ASN A 23 -1.33 -22.41 17.47
CA ASN A 23 -2.07 -23.14 18.49
C ASN A 23 -3.52 -23.37 18.05
N ASN A 24 -4.21 -22.33 17.58
CA ASN A 24 -5.58 -22.41 17.11
C ASN A 24 -5.73 -23.39 15.92
N VAL A 25 -4.84 -23.30 14.94
CA VAL A 25 -4.86 -24.21 13.78
C VAL A 25 -4.61 -25.65 14.24
N THR A 26 -3.60 -25.89 15.09
CA THR A 26 -3.32 -27.24 15.58
C THR A 26 -4.46 -27.81 16.42
N GLU A 27 -5.16 -26.99 17.20
CA GLU A 27 -6.34 -27.42 17.96
C GLU A 27 -7.50 -27.78 17.01
N THR A 28 -7.79 -26.90 16.04
CA THR A 28 -8.88 -27.04 15.08
C THR A 28 -8.77 -28.33 14.25
N VAL A 29 -7.55 -28.75 13.89
CA VAL A 29 -7.32 -29.96 13.08
C VAL A 29 -6.92 -31.19 13.92
N GLY A 30 -7.00 -31.08 15.26
CA GLY A 30 -6.73 -32.20 16.18
C GLY A 30 -5.25 -32.58 16.35
N CYS A 31 -4.33 -31.68 15.98
CA CYS A 31 -2.89 -31.87 16.10
C CYS A 31 -2.27 -31.36 17.42
N SER A 32 -3.00 -30.56 18.23
CA SER A 32 -2.45 -29.87 19.41
C SER A 32 -1.84 -30.77 20.49
N LYS A 33 -2.29 -32.03 20.60
CA LYS A 33 -1.80 -33.01 21.59
C LYS A 33 -0.70 -33.93 21.08
N ARG A 34 -0.23 -33.75 19.84
CA ARG A 34 0.80 -34.60 19.25
C ARG A 34 2.18 -34.16 19.75
N LYS A 35 3.09 -35.13 19.96
CA LYS A 35 4.49 -34.84 20.33
C LYS A 35 5.19 -33.96 19.28
N ASP A 36 4.89 -34.21 18.01
CA ASP A 36 5.31 -33.37 16.89
C ASP A 36 4.07 -32.81 16.20
N THR A 37 3.66 -31.62 16.62
CA THR A 37 2.45 -30.95 16.13
C THR A 37 2.62 -30.54 14.67
N LEU A 38 3.81 -30.13 14.24
CA LEU A 38 4.09 -29.74 12.86
C LEU A 38 4.05 -30.94 11.92
N GLN A 39 4.62 -32.07 12.32
CA GLN A 39 4.54 -33.30 11.54
C GLN A 39 3.09 -33.79 11.43
N CYS A 40 2.27 -33.59 12.47
CA CYS A 40 0.84 -33.86 12.37
C CYS A 40 0.17 -32.99 11.31
N LEU A 41 0.41 -31.67 11.31
CA LEU A 41 -0.14 -30.74 10.31
C LEU A 41 0.17 -31.16 8.88
N ARG A 42 1.38 -31.68 8.62
CA ARG A 42 1.78 -32.17 7.28
C ARG A 42 0.97 -33.37 6.77
N HIS A 43 0.28 -34.11 7.65
CA HIS A 43 -0.59 -35.23 7.29
C HIS A 43 -2.08 -34.84 7.23
N VAL A 44 -2.44 -33.63 7.65
CA VAL A 44 -3.81 -33.13 7.54
C VAL A 44 -4.15 -32.94 6.06
N LYS A 45 -5.36 -33.32 5.66
CA LYS A 45 -5.85 -33.10 4.29
C LYS A 45 -5.82 -31.60 3.98
N TYR A 46 -5.36 -31.25 2.77
CA TYR A 46 -5.26 -29.86 2.31
C TYR A 46 -6.51 -29.03 2.62
N GLU A 47 -7.70 -29.49 2.23
CA GLU A 47 -8.95 -28.74 2.42
C GLU A 47 -9.28 -28.45 3.89
N THR A 48 -8.90 -29.35 4.80
CA THR A 48 -9.08 -29.16 6.24
C THR A 48 -8.09 -28.12 6.76
N LEU A 49 -6.83 -28.20 6.33
CA LEU A 49 -5.80 -27.26 6.73
C LEU A 49 -6.06 -25.85 6.17
N PHE A 50 -6.47 -25.75 4.90
CA PHE A 50 -6.83 -24.48 4.25
C PHE A 50 -7.96 -23.77 5.00
N LYS A 51 -9.03 -24.49 5.35
CA LYS A 51 -10.15 -23.93 6.13
C LYS A 51 -9.73 -23.48 7.53
N ALA A 52 -8.80 -24.20 8.17
CA ALA A 52 -8.28 -23.80 9.48
C ALA A 52 -7.47 -22.49 9.42
N PHE A 53 -6.78 -22.23 8.30
CA PHE A 53 -6.03 -20.98 8.10
C PHE A 53 -6.86 -19.81 7.57
N ALA A 54 -8.01 -20.07 6.94
CA ALA A 54 -8.83 -19.05 6.27
C ALA A 54 -9.16 -17.79 7.12
N PRO A 55 -9.37 -17.86 8.44
CA PRO A 55 -9.63 -16.67 9.26
C PRO A 55 -8.41 -15.78 9.53
N PHE A 56 -7.20 -16.25 9.23
CA PHE A 56 -5.96 -15.57 9.64
C PHE A 56 -5.26 -14.91 8.46
N VAL A 57 -4.72 -13.72 8.69
CA VAL A 57 -3.84 -13.03 7.74
C VAL A 57 -2.39 -13.32 8.13
N VAL A 58 -1.65 -13.95 7.22
CA VAL A 58 -0.23 -14.26 7.42
C VAL A 58 0.63 -13.26 6.63
N THR A 59 1.41 -12.49 7.36
CA THR A 59 2.37 -11.49 6.93
C THR A 59 3.81 -11.93 7.23
N PRO A 60 4.83 -11.26 6.67
CA PRO A 60 6.23 -11.54 7.02
C PRO A 60 6.51 -11.39 8.52
N VAL A 61 7.36 -12.26 9.06
CA VAL A 61 7.77 -12.26 10.47
C VAL A 61 9.25 -11.97 10.61
N LEU A 62 9.63 -11.34 11.73
CA LEU A 62 11.03 -11.17 12.11
C LEU A 62 11.60 -12.50 12.64
N ASP A 63 12.24 -13.26 11.77
CA ASP A 63 12.72 -14.63 12.06
C ASP A 63 14.17 -14.71 12.56
N GLY A 64 14.88 -13.57 12.59
CA GLY A 64 16.27 -13.51 13.07
C GLY A 64 17.32 -14.05 12.07
N LYS A 65 16.90 -14.53 10.89
CA LYS A 65 17.78 -15.13 9.87
C LYS A 65 17.57 -14.52 8.48
N PHE A 66 16.39 -14.68 7.90
CA PHE A 66 16.05 -14.08 6.61
C PHE A 66 15.64 -12.62 6.81
N LEU A 67 14.71 -12.36 7.73
CA LEU A 67 14.39 -11.03 8.24
C LEU A 67 15.01 -10.90 9.65
N ALA A 68 16.27 -10.48 9.68
CA ALA A 68 17.07 -10.44 10.91
C ALA A 68 16.88 -9.16 11.75
N GLN A 69 16.35 -8.09 11.15
CA GLN A 69 16.05 -6.83 11.84
C GLN A 69 14.90 -6.10 11.15
N LEU A 70 14.33 -5.12 11.84
CA LEU A 70 13.31 -4.24 11.30
C LEU A 70 13.75 -3.59 9.98
N PRO A 71 12.91 -3.57 8.93
CA PRO A 71 13.17 -2.80 7.72
C PRO A 71 13.64 -1.37 7.98
N SER A 72 13.01 -0.61 8.87
CA SER A 72 13.45 0.76 9.18
C SER A 72 14.90 0.82 9.67
N THR A 73 15.34 -0.19 10.41
CA THR A 73 16.72 -0.33 10.88
C THR A 73 17.68 -0.62 9.72
N SER A 74 17.27 -1.48 8.78
CA SER A 74 18.05 -1.77 7.56
C SER A 74 18.25 -0.54 6.70
N PHE A 75 17.20 0.27 6.47
CA PHE A 75 17.30 1.54 5.76
C PHE A 75 18.24 2.52 6.48
N LYS A 76 18.08 2.69 7.81
CA LYS A 76 18.93 3.59 8.60
C LYS A 76 20.41 3.19 8.56
N LYS A 77 20.71 1.88 8.60
CA LYS A 77 22.08 1.33 8.52
C LYS A 77 22.62 1.25 7.08
N LYS A 78 21.83 1.65 6.07
CA LYS A 78 22.14 1.50 4.64
C LYS A 78 22.40 0.05 4.23
N GLN A 79 21.77 -0.89 4.92
CA GLN A 79 21.82 -2.33 4.68
C GLN A 79 20.65 -2.77 3.78
N VAL A 80 20.48 -2.06 2.67
CA VAL A 80 19.45 -2.35 1.67
C VAL A 80 20.16 -2.55 0.33
N ALA A 81 19.72 -3.54 -0.44
CA ALA A 81 20.29 -3.80 -1.76
C ALA A 81 20.20 -2.55 -2.63
N LYS A 82 21.32 -2.20 -3.29
CA LYS A 82 21.38 -1.09 -4.23
C LYS A 82 20.81 -1.57 -5.56
N ALA A 83 19.67 -1.02 -5.96
CA ALA A 83 18.96 -1.41 -7.16
C ALA A 83 18.31 -0.18 -7.80
N ALA A 84 18.12 -0.24 -9.12
CA ALA A 84 17.19 0.66 -9.78
C ALA A 84 15.78 0.34 -9.29
N ILE A 85 14.98 1.36 -9.01
CA ILE A 85 13.60 1.16 -8.54
C ILE A 85 12.60 1.99 -9.34
N LEU A 86 11.47 1.36 -9.64
CA LEU A 86 10.23 2.01 -10.02
C LEU A 86 9.23 1.68 -8.91
N ILE A 87 8.71 2.71 -8.25
CA ILE A 87 7.80 2.57 -7.11
C ILE A 87 6.59 3.50 -7.25
N GLY A 88 5.41 3.08 -6.79
CA GLY A 88 4.27 3.99 -6.78
C GLY A 88 3.17 3.54 -5.85
N SER A 89 2.09 4.31 -5.86
CA SER A 89 0.87 4.08 -5.10
C SER A 89 -0.31 4.61 -5.89
N ASN A 90 -1.49 4.13 -5.54
CA ASN A 90 -2.74 4.71 -6.01
C ASN A 90 -3.04 5.97 -5.19
N THR A 91 -3.91 6.85 -5.69
CA THR A 91 -4.24 8.10 -4.98
C THR A 91 -4.95 7.81 -3.66
N ASP A 92 -5.91 6.89 -3.67
CA ASP A 92 -6.86 6.68 -2.59
C ASP A 92 -6.67 5.29 -1.96
N GLU A 93 -5.42 4.87 -1.71
CA GLU A 93 -5.08 3.56 -1.10
C GLU A 93 -5.96 3.19 0.09
N GLY A 94 -6.29 4.19 0.92
CA GLY A 94 -7.08 4.03 2.13
C GLY A 94 -8.57 3.75 1.94
N THR A 95 -9.12 3.78 0.72
CA THR A 95 -10.53 3.38 0.49
C THR A 95 -10.72 1.87 0.42
N ALA A 96 -9.62 1.12 0.28
CA ALA A 96 -9.60 -0.34 0.30
C ALA A 96 -10.22 -0.87 1.59
N THR A 97 -11.14 -1.82 1.49
CA THR A 97 -11.97 -2.26 2.63
C THR A 97 -11.16 -2.90 3.77
N PHE A 98 -10.00 -3.48 3.46
CA PHE A 98 -9.08 -4.07 4.43
C PHE A 98 -8.05 -3.07 5.01
N PHE A 99 -8.01 -1.84 4.51
CA PHE A 99 -7.19 -0.75 5.07
C PHE A 99 -8.06 0.31 5.75
N GLY A 100 -9.05 0.83 5.03
CA GLY A 100 -9.94 1.91 5.45
C GLY A 100 -10.96 1.46 6.48
N PRO A 101 -11.08 2.14 7.63
CA PRO A 101 -12.00 1.75 8.69
C PRO A 101 -13.45 2.15 8.37
N ARG A 102 -14.18 1.28 7.66
CA ARG A 102 -15.60 1.46 7.35
C ARG A 102 -16.50 1.06 8.52
N GLY A 103 -17.46 1.92 8.83
CA GLY A 103 -18.52 1.72 9.83
C GLY A 103 -18.09 1.92 11.29
N THR A 104 -16.82 2.24 11.57
CA THR A 104 -16.26 2.18 12.93
C THR A 104 -15.88 3.53 13.54
N LEU A 105 -15.64 4.58 12.73
CA LEU A 105 -15.10 5.86 13.24
C LEU A 105 -16.13 7.01 13.12
N ASN A 106 -16.67 7.45 14.27
CA ASN A 106 -17.67 8.51 14.32
C ASN A 106 -17.24 9.73 15.14
N THR A 107 -16.25 9.58 16.01
CA THR A 107 -15.79 10.62 16.93
C THR A 107 -14.26 10.67 17.02
N ASP A 108 -13.72 11.78 17.53
CA ASP A 108 -12.29 11.91 17.83
C ASP A 108 -11.77 10.81 18.77
N LYS A 109 -12.62 10.33 19.68
CA LYS A 109 -12.27 9.23 20.59
C LYS A 109 -12.09 7.92 19.82
N ASP A 110 -12.93 7.66 18.81
CA ASP A 110 -12.80 6.47 17.97
C ASP A 110 -11.50 6.52 17.17
N VAL A 111 -11.17 7.68 16.58
CA VAL A 111 -9.93 7.86 15.82
C VAL A 111 -8.69 7.76 16.72
N ALA A 112 -8.73 8.35 17.92
CA ALA A 112 -7.64 8.23 18.88
C ALA A 112 -7.42 6.76 19.30
N LYS A 113 -8.51 6.00 19.50
CA LYS A 113 -8.44 4.56 19.78
C LYS A 113 -7.86 3.79 18.61
N TYR A 114 -8.32 4.07 17.38
CA TYR A 114 -7.79 3.49 16.15
C TYR A 114 -6.27 3.70 16.02
N LEU A 115 -5.80 4.93 16.21
CA LEU A 115 -4.38 5.26 16.20
C LEU A 115 -3.61 4.57 17.33
N SER A 116 -4.17 4.51 18.53
CA SER A 116 -3.51 3.86 19.68
C SER A 116 -3.25 2.37 19.46
N GLY A 117 -4.08 1.70 18.65
CA GLY A 117 -3.93 0.28 18.32
C GLY A 117 -2.96 -0.02 17.19
N MET A 118 -2.33 0.99 16.59
CA MET A 118 -1.35 0.76 15.51
C MET A 118 -0.01 0.26 16.04
N GLY A 119 0.68 -0.53 15.21
CA GLY A 119 1.91 -1.19 15.62
C GLY A 119 1.65 -2.16 16.77
N THR A 120 2.49 -2.11 17.79
CA THR A 120 2.31 -2.84 19.06
C THR A 120 1.63 -1.98 20.14
N GLY A 121 1.10 -0.81 19.77
CA GLY A 121 0.48 0.15 20.67
C GLY A 121 1.22 1.48 20.73
N LEU A 122 0.55 2.58 20.36
CA LEU A 122 1.14 3.93 20.37
C LEU A 122 0.88 4.66 21.69
N ASP A 123 1.92 5.32 22.21
CA ASP A 123 1.80 6.18 23.39
C ASP A 123 0.90 7.41 23.17
N SER A 124 0.30 7.93 24.24
CA SER A 124 -0.66 9.03 24.18
C SER A 124 -0.10 10.31 23.53
N LYS A 125 1.21 10.58 23.65
CA LYS A 125 1.86 11.73 23.02
C LYS A 125 1.91 11.55 21.51
N THR A 126 2.20 10.35 21.04
CA THR A 126 2.26 9.99 19.62
C THR A 126 0.87 10.06 19.01
N VAL A 127 -0.14 9.48 19.67
CA VAL A 127 -1.55 9.58 19.25
C VAL A 127 -2.00 11.04 19.17
N HIS A 128 -1.69 11.85 20.19
CA HIS A 128 -2.05 13.27 20.20
C HIS A 128 -1.44 14.05 19.02
N ASN A 129 -0.18 13.78 18.67
CA ASN A 129 0.47 14.41 17.52
C ASN A 129 -0.16 13.97 16.19
N LEU A 130 -0.52 12.69 16.05
CA LEU A 130 -1.21 12.18 14.86
C LEU A 130 -2.60 12.82 14.73
N MET A 131 -3.36 12.94 15.83
CA MET A 131 -4.65 13.62 15.84
C MET A 131 -4.57 15.09 15.41
N LYS A 132 -3.46 15.78 15.68
CA LYS A 132 -3.19 17.14 15.19
C LYS A 132 -2.85 17.19 13.71
N LEU A 133 -2.10 16.20 13.22
CA LEU A 133 -1.68 16.11 11.82
C LEU A 133 -2.82 15.70 10.87
N TYR A 134 -3.80 15.00 11.40
CA TYR A 134 -5.01 14.59 10.71
C TYR A 134 -6.22 15.16 11.45
N PRO A 135 -6.66 16.40 11.20
CA PRO A 135 -7.85 16.97 11.85
C PRO A 135 -9.15 16.32 11.36
N ASP A 136 -10.27 16.55 12.05
CA ASP A 136 -11.62 16.23 11.55
C ASP A 136 -12.06 17.26 10.49
N ASP A 137 -11.36 17.25 9.38
CA ASP A 137 -11.64 18.05 8.20
C ASP A 137 -11.84 17.10 7.00
N PRO A 138 -13.07 16.92 6.49
CA PRO A 138 -13.34 16.00 5.39
C PRO A 138 -12.57 16.38 4.12
N ALA A 139 -12.27 17.65 3.87
CA ALA A 139 -11.54 18.08 2.69
C ALA A 139 -10.08 17.57 2.67
N GLN A 140 -9.52 17.22 3.83
CA GLN A 140 -8.18 16.64 3.98
C GLN A 140 -8.17 15.10 3.99
N GLY A 141 -9.34 14.46 4.00
CA GLY A 141 -9.48 13.01 4.07
C GLY A 141 -9.38 12.29 2.72
N CYS A 142 -9.45 10.96 2.78
CA CYS A 142 -9.44 10.06 1.62
C CYS A 142 -10.86 9.48 1.42
N PRO A 143 -11.44 9.47 0.21
CA PRO A 143 -10.84 9.88 -1.06
C PRO A 143 -10.52 11.37 -1.13
N PHE A 144 -9.41 11.68 -1.77
CA PHE A 144 -8.91 13.05 -1.90
C PHE A 144 -9.77 13.85 -2.88
N ASN A 145 -9.76 15.18 -2.72
CA ASN A 145 -10.45 16.12 -3.61
C ASN A 145 -11.99 15.93 -3.71
N THR A 146 -12.64 15.32 -2.72
CA THR A 146 -14.12 15.23 -2.67
C THR A 146 -14.77 16.29 -1.78
N GLY A 147 -14.01 17.31 -1.36
CA GLY A 147 -14.51 18.43 -0.55
C GLY A 147 -15.13 17.99 0.78
N GLU A 148 -16.28 18.57 1.11
CA GLU A 148 -16.99 18.37 2.37
C GLU A 148 -17.75 17.03 2.48
N GLU A 149 -17.81 16.23 1.42
CA GLU A 149 -18.43 14.90 1.48
C GLU A 149 -17.70 14.04 2.52
N ARG A 150 -18.45 13.41 3.43
CA ARG A 150 -17.93 12.59 4.54
C ARG A 150 -18.06 11.10 4.27
N PHE A 151 -18.97 10.71 3.39
CA PHE A 151 -19.42 9.33 3.19
C PHE A 151 -19.90 8.73 4.52
N GLU A 152 -20.80 9.44 5.21
CA GLU A 152 -21.23 9.12 6.58
C GLU A 152 -21.84 7.72 6.74
N GLN A 153 -22.30 7.08 5.67
CA GLN A 153 -22.70 5.67 5.68
C GLN A 153 -21.56 4.73 6.12
N ASN A 154 -20.31 5.16 5.96
CA ASN A 154 -19.10 4.46 6.44
C ASN A 154 -18.58 5.00 7.79
N GLY A 155 -19.31 5.92 8.45
CA GLY A 155 -18.90 6.61 9.67
C GLY A 155 -18.50 8.06 9.44
N LYS A 156 -18.83 8.95 10.40
CA LYS A 156 -18.67 10.41 10.25
C LYS A 156 -17.22 10.88 10.07
N GLN A 157 -16.25 10.10 10.54
CA GLN A 157 -14.82 10.36 10.38
C GLN A 157 -14.13 9.29 9.50
N TYR A 158 -14.89 8.59 8.65
CA TYR A 158 -14.38 7.59 7.72
C TYR A 158 -13.19 8.12 6.91
N LYS A 159 -13.35 9.27 6.25
CA LYS A 159 -12.29 9.82 5.39
C LYS A 159 -11.00 10.13 6.14
N ARG A 160 -11.10 10.54 7.40
CA ARG A 160 -9.96 10.78 8.29
C ARG A 160 -9.24 9.45 8.60
N GLY A 161 -10.00 8.40 8.91
CA GLY A 161 -9.46 7.05 9.08
C GLY A 161 -8.81 6.50 7.81
N ALA A 162 -9.45 6.66 6.66
CA ALA A 162 -8.95 6.21 5.36
C ALA A 162 -7.63 6.91 4.98
N VAL A 163 -7.51 8.24 5.15
CA VAL A 163 -6.25 8.93 4.85
C VAL A 163 -5.13 8.48 5.78
N ILE A 164 -5.42 8.29 7.07
CA ILE A 164 -4.46 7.74 8.04
C ILE A 164 -3.98 6.36 7.59
N ALA A 165 -4.91 5.46 7.22
CA ALA A 165 -4.59 4.11 6.79
C ALA A 165 -3.72 4.09 5.52
N GLY A 166 -4.14 4.78 4.46
CA GLY A 166 -3.39 4.85 3.22
C GLY A 166 -2.01 5.49 3.41
N ASP A 167 -1.91 6.52 4.26
CA ASP A 167 -0.64 7.16 4.55
C ASP A 167 0.34 6.26 5.32
N TYR A 168 -0.15 5.59 6.37
CA TYR A 168 0.61 4.66 7.19
C TYR A 168 1.06 3.42 6.39
N VAL A 169 0.12 2.80 5.67
CA VAL A 169 0.35 1.50 5.03
C VAL A 169 1.20 1.65 3.76
N ILE A 170 0.93 2.68 2.94
CA ILE A 170 1.53 2.81 1.60
C ILE A 170 2.34 4.09 1.43
N HIS A 171 1.71 5.25 1.60
CA HIS A 171 2.27 6.50 1.07
C HIS A 171 3.56 6.93 1.74
N ALA A 172 3.65 6.85 3.07
CA ALA A 172 4.83 7.25 3.83
C ALA A 172 6.02 6.35 3.45
N GLY A 173 5.79 5.04 3.41
CA GLY A 173 6.79 4.05 3.02
C GLY A 173 7.28 4.23 1.60
N ARG A 174 6.36 4.43 0.65
CA ARG A 174 6.68 4.74 -0.75
C ARG A 174 7.55 5.98 -0.85
N ARG A 175 7.18 7.09 -0.17
CA ARG A 175 7.97 8.34 -0.20
C ARG A 175 9.38 8.15 0.34
N ALA A 176 9.51 7.59 1.55
CA ALA A 176 10.82 7.43 2.17
C ALA A 176 11.71 6.43 1.43
N THR A 177 11.14 5.35 0.91
CA THR A 177 11.89 4.40 0.05
C THR A 177 12.44 5.14 -1.16
N THR A 178 11.60 5.92 -1.85
CA THR A 178 12.02 6.69 -3.03
C THR A 178 13.10 7.72 -2.68
N GLN A 179 12.94 8.45 -1.57
CA GLN A 179 13.92 9.42 -1.09
C GLN A 179 15.24 8.76 -0.66
N TYR A 180 15.20 7.61 0.00
CA TYR A 180 16.38 6.85 0.37
C TYR A 180 17.21 6.48 -0.86
N PHE A 181 16.60 5.79 -1.84
CA PHE A 181 17.32 5.35 -3.04
C PHE A 181 17.84 6.52 -3.87
N SER A 182 17.08 7.62 -3.98
CA SER A 182 17.50 8.81 -4.73
C SER A 182 18.59 9.62 -4.01
N SER A 183 18.70 9.54 -2.69
CA SER A 183 19.74 10.21 -1.88
C SER A 183 21.08 9.47 -1.84
N LEU A 184 21.17 8.26 -2.40
CA LEU A 184 22.41 7.51 -2.45
C LEU A 184 23.48 8.29 -3.25
N SER A 185 24.75 8.12 -2.87
CA SER A 185 25.86 8.77 -3.57
C SER A 185 25.90 8.36 -5.03
N HIS A 186 26.42 9.22 -5.91
CA HIS A 186 26.45 8.97 -7.36
C HIS A 186 27.08 7.62 -7.75
N ARG A 187 28.10 7.15 -6.98
CA ARG A 187 28.72 5.82 -7.17
C ARG A 187 27.77 4.64 -6.94
N HIS A 188 26.74 4.82 -6.12
CA HIS A 188 25.82 3.76 -5.69
C HIS A 188 24.39 3.97 -6.17
N ARG A 189 24.04 5.19 -6.58
CA ARG A 189 22.70 5.55 -7.03
C ARG A 189 22.44 4.89 -8.39
N GLN A 190 21.37 4.12 -8.43
CA GLN A 190 20.77 3.59 -9.64
C GLN A 190 19.54 4.44 -10.01
N PRO A 191 18.98 4.31 -11.21
CA PRO A 191 17.78 5.05 -11.60
C PRO A 191 16.62 4.83 -10.62
N VAL A 192 15.97 5.92 -10.21
CA VAL A 192 14.83 5.91 -9.29
C VAL A 192 13.66 6.64 -9.92
N TYR A 193 12.54 5.97 -10.10
CA TYR A 193 11.31 6.56 -10.64
C TYR A 193 10.15 6.33 -9.67
N SER A 194 9.31 7.36 -9.52
CA SER A 194 8.11 7.28 -8.69
C SER A 194 6.87 7.64 -9.50
N TYR A 195 5.76 6.95 -9.26
CA TYR A 195 4.46 7.28 -9.84
C TYR A 195 3.35 7.40 -8.80
N ARG A 196 2.28 8.08 -9.21
CA ARG A 196 0.96 8.02 -8.57
C ARG A 196 -0.07 7.58 -9.61
N PHE A 197 -0.92 6.63 -9.28
CA PHE A 197 -2.01 6.21 -10.15
C PHE A 197 -3.31 6.85 -9.67
N ASP A 198 -3.92 7.67 -10.53
CA ASP A 198 -5.04 8.55 -10.16
C ASP A 198 -6.30 8.26 -10.97
N GLN A 199 -6.52 7.00 -11.32
CA GLN A 199 -7.67 6.59 -12.10
C GLN A 199 -8.57 5.67 -11.28
N ALA A 200 -9.82 6.07 -11.10
CA ALA A 200 -10.84 5.20 -10.54
C ALA A 200 -11.21 4.08 -11.53
N PRO A 201 -11.63 2.90 -11.05
CA PRO A 201 -12.27 1.89 -11.89
C PRO A 201 -13.43 2.47 -12.69
N TRP A 202 -13.65 1.95 -13.90
CA TRP A 202 -14.61 2.50 -14.85
C TRP A 202 -16.07 2.46 -14.36
N ASP A 203 -16.40 1.51 -13.49
CA ASP A 203 -17.72 1.32 -12.88
C ASP A 203 -17.73 1.58 -11.36
N ASP A 204 -16.68 2.22 -10.84
CA ASP A 204 -16.48 2.48 -9.41
C ASP A 204 -16.54 1.20 -8.56
N LYS A 205 -16.02 0.07 -9.08
CA LYS A 205 -15.90 -1.20 -8.36
C LYS A 205 -14.55 -1.85 -8.56
N GLU A 206 -14.04 -2.44 -7.48
CA GLU A 206 -12.88 -3.32 -7.48
C GLU A 206 -13.23 -4.55 -6.62
N GLU A 207 -13.59 -5.67 -7.26
CA GLU A 207 -14.32 -6.79 -6.63
C GLU A 207 -13.63 -7.42 -5.42
N LEU A 208 -12.29 -7.38 -5.36
CA LEU A 208 -11.51 -7.94 -4.26
C LEU A 208 -11.07 -6.90 -3.22
N VAL A 209 -11.37 -5.61 -3.44
CA VAL A 209 -10.79 -4.51 -2.66
C VAL A 209 -11.85 -3.57 -2.12
N ALA A 210 -12.70 -3.01 -2.99
CA ALA A 210 -13.77 -2.10 -2.60
C ALA A 210 -14.84 -2.05 -3.70
N THR A 211 -16.05 -2.47 -3.36
CA THR A 211 -17.22 -2.45 -4.25
C THR A 211 -18.31 -1.47 -3.79
N GLU A 212 -18.10 -0.87 -2.61
CA GLU A 212 -19.01 0.10 -2.02
C GLU A 212 -18.38 1.49 -1.98
N ALA A 213 -19.15 2.49 -2.40
CA ALA A 213 -18.69 3.86 -2.46
C ALA A 213 -18.21 4.37 -1.07
N PRO A 214 -17.14 5.16 -1.04
CA PRO A 214 -16.34 5.55 -2.20
C PRO A 214 -15.28 4.48 -2.54
N VAL A 215 -15.16 4.11 -3.83
CA VAL A 215 -14.05 3.28 -4.32
C VAL A 215 -12.91 4.19 -4.77
N SER A 216 -13.15 5.08 -5.74
CA SER A 216 -12.13 6.03 -6.24
C SER A 216 -10.87 5.31 -6.77
N SER A 217 -9.71 5.96 -6.81
CA SER A 217 -8.43 5.34 -7.20
C SER A 217 -7.87 4.48 -6.04
N THR A 218 -8.63 3.45 -5.66
CA THR A 218 -8.34 2.57 -4.52
C THR A 218 -7.12 1.69 -4.74
N HIS A 219 -6.64 1.00 -3.70
CA HIS A 219 -5.59 -0.02 -3.81
C HIS A 219 -5.91 -1.03 -4.91
N TYR A 220 -4.90 -1.59 -5.59
CA TYR A 220 -5.04 -2.60 -6.65
C TYR A 220 -5.67 -2.14 -7.99
N ALA A 221 -6.31 -0.97 -8.04
CA ALA A 221 -6.99 -0.46 -9.23
C ALA A 221 -6.09 -0.32 -10.48
N GLU A 222 -4.78 -0.17 -10.30
CA GLU A 222 -3.82 0.00 -11.39
C GLU A 222 -3.36 -1.32 -12.03
N ILE A 223 -3.61 -2.46 -11.38
CA ILE A 223 -3.03 -3.75 -11.81
C ILE A 223 -3.47 -4.12 -13.23
N CYS A 224 -4.72 -3.87 -13.60
CA CYS A 224 -5.21 -4.16 -14.95
C CYS A 224 -4.61 -3.25 -16.03
N PHE A 225 -4.06 -2.10 -15.64
CA PHE A 225 -3.35 -1.17 -16.52
C PHE A 225 -1.89 -1.60 -16.76
N VAL A 226 -1.30 -2.36 -15.85
CA VAL A 226 0.12 -2.77 -15.96
C VAL A 226 0.31 -3.87 -16.99
N PHE A 227 -0.62 -4.84 -17.02
CA PHE A 227 -0.49 -6.03 -17.86
C PHE A 227 -0.99 -5.84 -19.29
N ASN A 228 -1.65 -4.72 -19.61
CA ASN A 228 -2.16 -4.42 -20.95
C ASN A 228 -2.93 -5.59 -21.58
N GLN A 229 -3.83 -6.19 -20.79
CA GLN A 229 -4.68 -7.25 -21.28
C GLN A 229 -5.76 -6.69 -22.20
N GLU A 230 -6.02 -7.39 -23.31
CA GLU A 230 -7.10 -7.03 -24.21
C GLU A 230 -8.44 -7.01 -23.45
N PRO A 231 -9.20 -5.90 -23.48
CA PRO A 231 -10.41 -5.77 -22.67
C PRO A 231 -11.42 -6.89 -22.90
N SER A 232 -11.53 -7.41 -24.13
CA SER A 232 -12.42 -8.52 -24.46
C SER A 232 -12.01 -9.86 -23.82
N ALA A 233 -10.71 -10.10 -23.67
CA ALA A 233 -10.16 -11.32 -23.09
C ALA A 233 -10.24 -11.33 -21.56
N SER A 234 -10.16 -10.15 -20.92
CA SER A 234 -10.17 -10.01 -19.47
C SER A 234 -11.54 -9.75 -18.84
N ARG A 235 -12.65 -9.85 -19.60
CA ARG A 235 -14.02 -9.51 -19.11
C ARG A 235 -14.47 -10.27 -17.86
N LYS A 236 -13.91 -11.46 -17.63
CA LYS A 236 -14.23 -12.31 -16.47
C LYS A 236 -13.26 -12.14 -15.31
N ASN A 237 -12.23 -11.31 -15.46
CA ASN A 237 -11.27 -11.04 -14.40
C ASN A 237 -11.91 -10.09 -13.37
N SER A 238 -11.53 -10.25 -12.10
CA SER A 238 -12.06 -9.44 -11.00
C SER A 238 -11.68 -7.96 -11.09
N ASN A 239 -10.63 -7.62 -11.83
CA ASN A 239 -10.14 -6.26 -12.08
C ASN A 239 -10.25 -5.87 -13.56
N TRP A 240 -11.35 -6.24 -14.21
CA TRP A 240 -11.52 -5.92 -15.63
C TRP A 240 -11.42 -4.40 -15.88
N ILE A 241 -10.55 -4.00 -16.81
CA ILE A 241 -10.26 -2.59 -17.13
C ILE A 241 -11.46 -1.82 -17.68
N GLY A 242 -12.48 -2.53 -18.14
CA GLY A 242 -13.73 -1.97 -18.63
C GLY A 242 -13.80 -1.79 -20.14
N PRO A 243 -14.89 -1.18 -20.63
CA PRO A 243 -15.18 -1.08 -22.06
C PRO A 243 -14.54 0.14 -22.74
N HIS A 244 -13.96 1.06 -21.98
CA HIS A 244 -13.55 2.38 -22.44
C HIS A 244 -12.17 2.35 -23.15
N PRO A 245 -12.09 2.75 -24.45
CA PRO A 245 -10.81 2.77 -25.18
C PRO A 245 -9.73 3.61 -24.48
N GLU A 246 -10.10 4.72 -23.86
CA GLU A 246 -9.19 5.63 -23.19
C GLU A 246 -8.55 5.03 -21.92
N TYR A 247 -9.21 4.07 -21.26
CA TYR A 247 -8.61 3.27 -20.20
C TYR A 247 -7.56 2.31 -20.77
N TYR A 248 -7.85 1.72 -21.93
CA TYR A 248 -6.89 0.84 -22.62
C TYR A 248 -5.67 1.62 -23.14
N GLU A 249 -5.83 2.86 -23.62
CA GLU A 249 -4.70 3.72 -23.98
C GLU A 249 -3.82 4.07 -22.77
N LEU A 250 -4.42 4.30 -21.59
CA LEU A 250 -3.66 4.45 -20.34
C LEU A 250 -2.91 3.15 -19.98
N SER A 251 -3.53 1.98 -20.18
CA SER A 251 -2.93 0.66 -19.97
C SER A 251 -1.70 0.45 -20.86
N LYS A 252 -1.81 0.79 -22.15
CA LYS A 252 -0.67 0.76 -23.08
C LYS A 252 0.47 1.66 -22.59
N LEU A 253 0.16 2.87 -22.13
CA LEU A 253 1.18 3.78 -21.60
C LEU A 253 1.86 3.23 -20.36
N MET A 254 1.10 2.76 -19.38
CA MET A 254 1.65 2.22 -18.13
C MET A 254 2.49 0.97 -18.40
N SER A 255 1.93 0.00 -19.13
CA SER A 255 2.62 -1.24 -19.48
C SER A 255 3.90 -0.99 -20.27
N ARG A 256 3.87 -0.15 -21.31
CA ARG A 256 5.07 0.15 -22.12
C ARG A 256 6.11 0.93 -21.33
N SER A 257 5.71 1.81 -20.42
CA SER A 257 6.64 2.49 -19.51
C SER A 257 7.32 1.51 -18.55
N PHE A 258 6.58 0.53 -18.03
CA PHE A 258 7.13 -0.48 -17.12
C PHE A 258 8.06 -1.45 -17.87
N ILE A 259 7.70 -1.89 -19.08
CA ILE A 259 8.57 -2.70 -19.94
C ILE A 259 9.84 -1.94 -20.29
N SER A 260 9.73 -0.65 -20.64
CA SER A 260 10.87 0.23 -20.89
C SER A 260 11.79 0.29 -19.68
N PHE A 261 11.25 0.46 -18.46
CA PHE A 261 12.07 0.45 -17.25
C PHE A 261 12.74 -0.92 -17.00
N VAL A 262 12.05 -2.03 -17.24
CA VAL A 262 12.62 -3.37 -17.07
C VAL A 262 13.78 -3.61 -18.05
N HIS A 263 13.65 -3.15 -19.29
CA HIS A 263 14.66 -3.34 -20.33
C HIS A 263 15.83 -2.35 -20.22
N ASP A 264 15.53 -1.06 -20.03
CA ASP A 264 16.49 0.05 -20.16
C ASP A 264 16.86 0.74 -18.84
N LEU A 265 16.17 0.40 -17.74
CA LEU A 265 16.19 1.17 -16.49
C LEU A 265 15.74 2.64 -16.65
N ASP A 266 15.04 2.95 -17.74
CA ASP A 266 14.40 4.24 -18.02
C ASP A 266 12.97 3.97 -18.54
N PRO A 267 11.91 4.48 -17.90
CA PRO A 267 10.53 4.25 -18.35
C PRO A 267 10.16 5.02 -19.63
N ASN A 268 11.02 5.91 -20.17
CA ASN A 268 10.67 6.85 -21.24
C ASN A 268 10.84 6.32 -22.68
N HIS A 269 11.37 5.12 -22.90
CA HIS A 269 11.47 4.51 -24.23
C HIS A 269 10.19 3.76 -24.65
N HIS A 270 9.06 4.12 -24.05
CA HIS A 270 7.75 3.54 -24.32
C HIS A 270 7.18 3.90 -25.70
N GLY A 271 7.77 4.82 -26.48
CA GLY A 271 7.39 5.08 -27.88
C GLY A 271 5.98 5.65 -28.12
N ILE A 272 5.35 6.23 -27.09
CA ILE A 272 4.05 6.91 -27.20
C ILE A 272 4.28 8.41 -27.28
N LYS A 273 3.64 9.07 -28.24
CA LYS A 273 3.79 10.52 -28.49
C LYS A 273 2.89 11.33 -27.56
N GLY A 274 3.27 12.58 -27.29
CA GLY A 274 2.45 13.53 -26.52
C GLY A 274 2.41 13.26 -25.02
N VAL A 275 3.22 12.32 -24.52
CA VAL A 275 3.31 11.99 -23.10
C VAL A 275 4.44 12.82 -22.46
N PRO A 276 4.21 13.45 -21.30
CA PRO A 276 5.28 14.13 -20.57
C PRO A 276 6.42 13.17 -20.23
N ARG A 277 7.66 13.67 -20.22
CA ARG A 277 8.79 12.86 -19.77
C ARG A 277 8.61 12.50 -18.29
N TRP A 278 8.71 11.22 -17.95
CA TRP A 278 8.79 10.74 -16.57
C TRP A 278 10.18 11.05 -16.00
N PRO A 279 10.32 12.02 -15.07
CA PRO A 279 11.62 12.39 -14.55
C PRO A 279 12.16 11.33 -13.58
N GLU A 280 13.48 11.18 -13.56
CA GLU A 280 14.13 10.49 -12.44
C GLU A 280 13.84 11.27 -11.15
N TYR A 281 13.46 10.57 -10.09
CA TYR A 281 12.99 11.18 -8.84
C TYR A 281 14.01 12.12 -8.20
N GLY A 282 15.31 11.82 -8.33
CA GLY A 282 16.39 12.70 -7.85
C GLY A 282 16.39 14.08 -8.50
N GLN A 283 15.72 14.25 -9.64
CA GLN A 283 15.57 15.52 -10.37
C GLN A 283 14.32 16.27 -9.90
N GLY A 284 14.31 16.67 -8.63
CA GLY A 284 13.28 17.55 -8.06
C GLY A 284 12.12 16.85 -7.34
N HIS A 285 12.27 15.57 -6.98
CA HIS A 285 11.31 14.76 -6.20
C HIS A 285 9.92 14.78 -6.84
N LYS A 286 9.83 14.24 -8.05
CA LYS A 286 8.60 14.28 -8.86
C LYS A 286 8.05 12.89 -9.11
N ASN A 287 6.72 12.78 -9.09
CA ASN A 287 6.01 11.60 -9.57
C ASN A 287 5.57 11.82 -11.02
N PHE A 288 5.51 10.74 -11.78
CA PHE A 288 4.63 10.68 -12.95
C PHE A 288 3.23 10.25 -12.52
N VAL A 289 2.21 10.94 -12.96
CA VAL A 289 0.82 10.64 -12.60
C VAL A 289 0.13 9.98 -13.77
N PHE A 290 -0.36 8.76 -13.56
CA PHE A 290 -1.17 8.04 -14.52
C PHE A 290 -2.64 8.44 -14.34
N LYS A 291 -3.22 9.02 -15.39
CA LYS A 291 -4.62 9.40 -15.47
C LYS A 291 -5.08 9.31 -16.92
N VAL A 292 -6.31 8.84 -17.12
CA VAL A 292 -6.90 8.75 -18.46
C VAL A 292 -6.88 10.13 -19.13
N ASN A 293 -6.44 10.16 -20.40
CA ASN A 293 -6.33 11.35 -21.27
C ASN A 293 -5.42 12.50 -20.80
N ASN A 294 -4.96 12.49 -19.55
CA ASN A 294 -4.20 13.61 -18.98
C ASN A 294 -3.13 13.09 -18.01
N PRO A 295 -2.10 12.34 -18.46
CA PRO A 295 -0.95 12.05 -17.61
C PRO A 295 -0.11 13.31 -17.41
N TRP A 296 0.45 13.49 -16.21
CA TRP A 296 1.27 14.66 -15.90
C TRP A 296 2.42 14.34 -14.95
N VAL A 297 3.27 15.33 -14.71
CA VAL A 297 4.34 15.25 -13.71
C VAL A 297 4.00 16.18 -12.56
N GLU A 298 4.03 15.65 -11.34
CA GLU A 298 3.78 16.42 -10.12
C GLU A 298 4.99 16.40 -9.19
N LYS A 299 5.04 17.36 -8.27
CA LYS A 299 5.98 17.30 -7.16
C LYS A 299 5.41 16.38 -6.07
N ASP A 300 6.26 15.54 -5.50
CA ASP A 300 5.91 14.59 -4.44
C ASP A 300 6.01 15.26 -3.06
N ASP A 301 5.21 16.31 -2.83
CA ASP A 301 5.22 17.10 -1.59
C ASP A 301 3.86 17.22 -0.89
N TRP A 302 2.83 16.54 -1.39
CA TRP A 302 1.53 16.41 -0.73
C TRP A 302 1.66 15.80 0.66
N ARG A 303 0.89 16.32 1.64
CA ARG A 303 0.86 15.83 3.04
C ARG A 303 2.23 15.62 3.68
N LYS A 304 3.20 16.48 3.34
CA LYS A 304 4.59 16.34 3.81
C LYS A 304 4.71 16.23 5.35
N PRO A 305 4.04 17.07 6.17
CA PRO A 305 4.12 16.94 7.62
C PRO A 305 3.65 15.58 8.13
N GLN A 306 2.57 15.05 7.56
CA GLN A 306 1.99 13.76 7.92
C GLN A 306 2.94 12.61 7.58
N LEU A 307 3.38 12.50 6.32
CA LEU A 307 4.23 11.40 5.87
C LEU A 307 5.60 11.40 6.58
N GLN A 308 6.17 12.58 6.82
CA GLN A 308 7.42 12.69 7.58
C GLN A 308 7.26 12.32 9.06
N TYR A 309 6.06 12.47 9.63
CA TYR A 309 5.82 12.06 11.00
C TYR A 309 5.78 10.53 11.12
N TRP A 310 5.14 9.82 10.18
CA TRP A 310 5.18 8.35 10.11
C TRP A 310 6.62 7.83 10.06
N GLU A 311 7.45 8.41 9.19
CA GLU A 311 8.88 8.06 9.08
C GLU A 311 9.62 8.18 10.42
N LYS A 312 9.32 9.21 11.22
CA LYS A 312 9.96 9.44 12.52
C LYS A 312 9.57 8.41 13.58
N ILE A 313 8.44 7.74 13.43
CA ILE A 313 7.89 6.83 14.45
C ILE A 313 7.93 5.36 14.03
N TRP A 314 8.52 4.99 12.90
CA TRP A 314 8.61 3.60 12.45
C TRP A 314 9.21 2.63 13.47
N THR A 315 10.23 3.06 14.22
CA THR A 315 10.76 2.22 15.32
C THR A 315 9.71 1.92 16.41
N LYS A 316 8.77 2.84 16.66
CA LYS A 316 7.64 2.61 17.60
C LYS A 316 6.55 1.74 17.00
N LEU A 317 6.44 1.71 15.68
CA LEU A 317 5.49 0.89 14.92
C LEU A 317 6.03 -0.52 14.66
N GLU A 318 7.27 -0.83 15.07
CA GLU A 318 7.97 -2.06 14.72
C GLU A 318 8.07 -2.29 13.19
N THR A 319 8.26 -1.20 12.46
CA THR A 319 8.58 -1.20 11.02
C THR A 319 10.07 -1.24 10.82
#